data_AF-A0A7K9Y0S4-F1
#
_entry.id   AF-A0A7K9Y0S4-F1
#
_cell.length_a   1.000
_cell.length_b   1.000
_cell.length_c   1.000
_cell.angle_alpha   90.00
_cell.angle_beta   90.00
_cell.angle_gamma   90.00
#
_symmetry.space_group_name_H-M   'P 1'
#
loop_
_entity.id
_entity.type
_entity.pdbx_description
1 polymer ?
#
loop_
_entity_poly.entity_id
_entity_poly.type
_entity_poly.pdbx_seq_one_letter_code
_entity_poly.pdbx_strand_id
1 'polypeptide(L)'
;GAGDDTRAWGPPFAGTESVYFLSVNRNKKSIAINMKDSKGVKLIRELAAVSDVFVENYLPGKLAEVGLGYEDIKKIAPHVVYCSITG
;
A
#
# COMPACT_ATOMS: atom_id res chain seq x y z
N GLY A 1 -13.25 -5.26 -0.42
CA GLY A 1 -12.33 -5.88 0.57
C GLY A 1 -12.38 -5.08 1.85
N ALA A 2 -11.89 -5.63 2.98
CA ALA A 2 -11.95 -4.97 4.29
C ALA A 2 -10.97 -3.79 4.44
N GLY A 3 -9.88 -3.77 3.66
CA GLY A 3 -8.87 -2.72 3.72
C GLY A 3 -7.79 -3.04 4.76
N ASP A 4 -7.22 -1.99 5.36
CA ASP A 4 -6.26 -2.09 6.45
C ASP A 4 -6.93 -2.64 7.72
N ASP A 5 -6.35 -3.66 8.35
CA ASP A 5 -6.93 -4.34 9.52
C ASP A 5 -7.17 -3.38 10.69
N THR A 6 -6.36 -2.31 10.79
CA THR A 6 -6.49 -1.32 11.85
C THR A 6 -7.85 -0.63 11.83
N ARG A 7 -8.58 -0.63 10.71
CA ARG A 7 -9.98 -0.13 10.63
C ARG A 7 -10.91 -0.77 11.67
N ALA A 8 -10.66 -2.03 12.01
CA ALA A 8 -11.44 -2.80 12.97
C ALA A 8 -10.84 -2.83 14.40
N TRP A 9 -9.64 -2.27 14.60
CA TRP A 9 -8.93 -2.30 15.89
C TRP A 9 -9.47 -1.26 16.88
N GLY A 10 -10.74 -1.41 17.27
CA GLY A 10 -11.34 -0.69 18.39
C GLY A 10 -11.70 -1.64 19.55
N PRO A 11 -12.33 -1.12 20.61
CA PRO A 11 -12.66 0.30 20.86
C PRO A 11 -11.43 1.19 21.21
N PRO A 12 -11.53 2.54 21.09
CA PRO A 12 -12.73 3.30 20.72
C PRO A 12 -12.96 3.40 19.19
N PHE A 13 -14.23 3.56 18.82
CA PHE A 13 -14.68 3.75 17.44
C PHE A 13 -15.25 5.16 17.24
N ALA A 14 -15.11 5.70 16.02
CA ALA A 14 -15.85 6.88 15.56
C ALA A 14 -16.64 6.49 14.31
N GLY A 15 -17.96 6.34 14.45
CA GLY A 15 -18.79 5.71 13.43
C GLY A 15 -18.42 4.23 13.26
N THR A 16 -18.12 3.82 12.04
CA THR A 16 -17.76 2.43 11.70
C THR A 16 -16.26 2.15 11.72
N GLU A 17 -15.42 3.15 11.96
CA GLU A 17 -13.96 3.04 11.88
C GLU A 17 -13.33 3.16 13.28
N SER A 18 -12.24 2.45 13.52
CA SER A 18 -11.45 2.60 14.74
C SER A 18 -10.80 3.99 14.81
N VAL A 19 -10.68 4.55 16.01
CA VAL A 19 -9.93 5.80 16.22
C VAL A 19 -8.44 5.60 15.87
N TYR A 20 -7.92 4.37 16.00
CA TYR A 20 -6.56 4.05 15.57
C TYR A 20 -6.37 4.34 14.07
N PHE A 21 -7.19 3.74 13.22
CA PHE A 21 -7.11 3.92 11.77
C PHE A 21 -7.24 5.40 11.38
N LEU A 22 -8.23 6.09 11.96
CA LEU A 22 -8.46 7.51 11.69
C LEU A 22 -7.25 8.37 12.10
N SER A 23 -6.57 8.04 13.20
CA SER A 23 -5.43 8.82 13.70
C SER A 23 -4.20 8.71 12.81
N VAL A 24 -3.91 7.52 12.27
CA VAL A 24 -2.69 7.24 11.48
C VAL A 24 -2.87 7.36 9.96
N ASN A 25 -4.12 7.47 9.48
CA ASN A 25 -4.44 7.62 8.05
C ASN A 25 -5.10 8.96 7.70
N ARG A 26 -5.15 9.94 8.61
CA ARG A 26 -5.57 11.31 8.29
C ARG A 26 -4.76 11.89 7.12
N ASN A 27 -5.42 12.71 6.29
CA ASN A 27 -4.86 13.33 5.07
C ASN A 27 -4.44 12.36 3.95
N LYS A 28 -4.78 11.07 4.04
CA LYS A 28 -4.56 10.10 2.96
C LYS A 28 -5.86 9.88 2.17
N LYS A 29 -5.74 9.72 0.84
CA LYS A 29 -6.83 9.20 0.00
C LYS A 29 -6.72 7.67 -0.05
N SER A 30 -7.86 6.97 -0.18
CA SER A 30 -7.91 5.51 -0.20
C SER A 30 -8.52 5.00 -1.51
N ILE A 31 -7.91 3.98 -2.09
CA ILE A 31 -8.43 3.22 -3.23
C ILE A 31 -8.30 1.73 -2.89
N ALA A 32 -9.31 0.94 -3.24
CA ALA A 32 -9.29 -0.51 -3.06
C ALA A 32 -8.80 -1.19 -4.35
N ILE A 33 -7.66 -1.88 -4.27
CA ILE A 33 -7.08 -2.61 -5.41
C ILE A 33 -6.86 -4.07 -5.02
N ASN A 34 -7.30 -5.00 -5.88
CA ASN A 34 -7.05 -6.43 -5.69
C ASN A 34 -5.74 -6.85 -6.37
N MET A 35 -4.67 -7.04 -5.59
CA MET A 35 -3.36 -7.47 -6.10
C MET A 35 -3.31 -8.93 -6.60
N LYS A 36 -4.36 -9.73 -6.36
CA LYS A 36 -4.46 -11.08 -6.94
C LYS A 36 -4.87 -11.06 -8.41
N ASP A 37 -5.40 -9.93 -8.90
CA ASP A 37 -5.69 -9.72 -10.32
C ASP A 37 -4.51 -9.00 -10.98
N SER A 38 -4.05 -9.51 -12.11
CA SER A 38 -3.06 -8.86 -12.98
C SER A 38 -3.39 -7.39 -13.30
N LYS A 39 -4.69 -7.05 -13.43
CA LYS A 39 -5.14 -5.66 -13.65
C LYS A 39 -4.88 -4.78 -12.42
N GLY A 40 -5.01 -5.34 -11.22
CA GLY A 40 -4.71 -4.64 -9.97
C GLY A 40 -3.23 -4.34 -9.83
N VAL A 41 -2.37 -5.32 -10.14
CA VAL A 41 -0.91 -5.12 -10.16
C VAL A 41 -0.52 -4.06 -11.19
N LYS A 42 -1.12 -4.09 -12.39
CA LYS A 42 -0.90 -3.06 -13.43
C LYS A 42 -1.25 -1.66 -12.94
N LEU A 43 -2.39 -1.50 -12.24
CA LEU A 43 -2.80 -0.20 -11.71
C LEU A 43 -1.83 0.34 -10.65
N ILE A 44 -1.29 -0.52 -9.78
CA ILE A 44 -0.28 -0.11 -8.79
C ILE A 44 1.00 0.35 -9.49
N ARG A 45 1.42 -0.35 -10.56
CA ARG A 45 2.57 0.04 -11.36
C ARG A 45 2.37 1.40 -12.06
N GLU A 46 1.18 1.66 -12.58
CA GLU A 46 0.82 2.95 -13.18
C GLU A 46 0.84 4.09 -12.15
N LEU A 47 0.36 3.83 -10.93
CA LEU A 47 0.46 4.78 -9.81
C LEU A 47 1.92 5.02 -9.40
N ALA A 48 2.72 3.97 -9.30
CA ALA A 48 4.14 4.08 -8.96
C ALA A 48 4.94 4.89 -10.01
N ALA A 49 4.61 4.75 -11.29
CA ALA A 49 5.26 5.48 -12.38
C ALA A 49 5.12 7.02 -12.31
N VAL A 50 4.10 7.51 -11.59
CA VAL A 50 3.83 8.94 -11.40
C VAL A 50 4.03 9.40 -9.95
N SER A 51 4.58 8.53 -9.10
CA SER A 51 4.78 8.81 -7.67
C SER A 51 6.25 9.02 -7.35
N ASP A 52 6.55 10.00 -6.50
CA ASP A 52 7.91 10.26 -6.04
C ASP A 52 8.39 9.24 -5.00
N VAL A 53 7.48 8.66 -4.22
CA VAL A 53 7.79 7.73 -3.12
C VAL A 53 6.82 6.53 -3.13
N PHE A 54 7.38 5.32 -3.02
CA PHE A 54 6.63 4.07 -2.85
C PHE A 54 6.98 3.48 -1.48
N VAL A 55 5.99 3.38 -0.58
CA VAL A 55 6.18 2.88 0.78
C VAL A 55 5.40 1.59 0.99
N GLU A 56 6.05 0.59 1.57
CA GLU A 56 5.43 -0.69 1.90
C GLU A 56 6.01 -1.32 3.17
N ASN A 57 5.21 -2.16 3.81
CA ASN A 57 5.56 -2.89 5.02
C ASN A 57 5.03 -4.33 4.98
N TYR A 58 5.03 -4.95 3.79
CA TYR A 58 4.68 -6.36 3.65
C TYR A 58 5.81 -7.26 4.17
N LEU A 59 5.53 -8.55 4.35
CA LEU A 59 6.58 -9.53 4.65
C LEU A 59 7.71 -9.44 3.61
N PRO A 60 8.99 -9.53 4.03
CA PRO A 60 10.12 -9.43 3.11
C PRO A 60 9.97 -10.35 1.90
N GLY A 61 10.17 -9.80 0.70
CA GLY A 61 10.05 -10.52 -0.57
C GLY A 61 8.61 -10.67 -1.10
N LYS A 62 7.58 -10.41 -0.31
CA LYS A 62 6.19 -10.70 -0.73
C LYS A 62 5.72 -9.87 -1.93
N LEU A 63 6.11 -8.60 -1.99
CA LEU A 63 5.78 -7.76 -3.15
C LEU A 63 6.60 -8.11 -4.39
N ALA A 64 7.82 -8.66 -4.24
CA ALA A 64 8.61 -9.11 -5.38
C ALA A 64 7.96 -10.30 -6.10
N GLU A 65 7.30 -11.22 -5.36
CA GLU A 65 6.54 -12.33 -5.95
C GLU A 65 5.44 -11.89 -6.92
N VAL A 66 4.91 -10.67 -6.74
CA VAL A 66 3.84 -10.10 -7.57
C VAL A 66 4.33 -8.99 -8.50
N GLY A 67 5.64 -8.82 -8.65
CA GLY A 67 6.24 -7.84 -9.56
C GLY A 67 6.12 -6.38 -9.08
N LEU A 68 6.08 -6.18 -7.77
CA LEU A 68 6.02 -4.88 -7.10
C LEU A 68 7.22 -4.64 -6.17
N GLY A 69 8.25 -5.48 -6.25
CA GLY A 69 9.49 -5.27 -5.49
C GLY A 69 10.32 -4.11 -6.05
N TYR A 70 11.35 -3.69 -5.32
CA TYR A 70 12.19 -2.55 -5.71
C TYR A 70 12.71 -2.65 -7.15
N GLU A 71 13.28 -3.80 -7.54
CA GLU A 71 13.83 -3.98 -8.89
C GLU A 71 12.76 -3.90 -9.99
N ASP A 72 11.51 -4.23 -9.70
CA ASP A 72 10.41 -4.14 -10.66
C ASP A 72 9.86 -2.72 -10.77
N ILE A 73 9.73 -2.04 -9.62
CA ILE A 73 9.31 -0.65 -9.53
C ILE A 73 10.36 0.28 -10.15
N LYS A 74 11.65 0.06 -9.89
CA LYS A 74 12.76 0.85 -10.45
C LYS A 74 12.77 0.83 -11.98
N LYS A 75 12.38 -0.28 -12.62
CA LYS A 75 12.30 -0.38 -14.09
C LYS A 75 11.27 0.56 -14.70
N ILE A 76 10.17 0.83 -13.99
CA ILE A 76 9.07 1.68 -14.48
C ILE A 76 9.10 3.10 -13.92
N ALA A 77 9.73 3.29 -12.75
CA ALA A 77 9.82 4.55 -12.03
C ALA A 77 11.25 4.75 -11.51
N PRO A 78 12.27 5.02 -12.36
CA PRO A 78 13.67 5.12 -11.91
C PRO A 78 13.94 6.26 -10.91
N HIS A 79 13.02 7.23 -10.80
CA HIS A 79 13.11 8.39 -9.92
C HIS A 79 12.52 8.13 -8.51
N VAL A 80 11.78 7.04 -8.34
CA VAL A 80 11.03 6.79 -7.10
C VAL A 80 11.97 6.45 -5.95
N VAL A 81 11.68 6.99 -4.77
CA VAL A 81 12.26 6.52 -3.52
C VAL A 81 11.42 5.33 -3.02
N TYR A 82 11.99 4.13 -3.05
CA TYR A 82 11.34 2.92 -2.53
C TYR A 82 11.71 2.71 -1.06
N CYS A 83 10.71 2.70 -0.18
CA CYS A 83 10.87 2.50 1.26
C CYS A 83 10.20 1.19 1.69
N SER A 84 10.99 0.25 2.20
CA SER A 84 10.51 -0.99 2.82
C SER A 84 10.70 -0.91 4.33
N ILE A 85 9.67 -1.25 5.11
CA ILE A 85 9.73 -1.33 6.56
C ILE A 85 9.64 -2.80 6.97
N THR A 86 10.73 -3.33 7.53
CA THR A 86 10.82 -4.72 8.02
C THR A 86 11.17 -4.74 9.51
N GLY A 87 10.91 -5.86 10.17
CA GLY A 87 11.38 -6.14 11.54
C GLY A 87 12.81 -6.63 11.58
#